data_AF-A0A117LVU7-F1
#
_entry.id   AF-A0A117LVU7-F1
#
_cell.length_a   1.000
_cell.length_b   1.000
_cell.length_c   1.000
_cell.angle_alpha   90.00
_cell.angle_beta   90.00
_cell.angle_gamma   90.00
#
_symmetry.space_group_name_H-M   'P 1'
#
loop_
_entity.id
_entity.type
_entity.pdbx_description
1 polymer ?
#
loop_
_entity_poly.entity_id
_entity_poly.type
_entity_poly.pdbx_seq_one_letter_code
_entity_poly.pdbx_strand_id
1 'polypeptide(L)'
;MRYYLRESTLVIRGDFDALSSGVGGGYGRVTTLLNHTVPHGYDAPDPVRTLGQVAASHGLGNSFFGLMTAVPMQHLVVLRYDFLTLFITAGTTHPTPDGPGTINIIITSTEGFSGSALAGAFITATEAKVQALRDRDRSYTGTTSDAIIVASEGEVNHRYSGPVSEAGSRIMSAVR
;
A
#
# COMPACT_ATOMS: atom_id res chain seq x y z
N MET A 1 -13.46 -3.81 -7.55
CA MET A 1 -12.83 -2.61 -6.96
C MET A 1 -13.14 -1.32 -7.74
N ARG A 2 -13.33 -0.19 -7.05
CA ARG A 2 -13.34 1.18 -7.58
C ARG A 2 -12.41 2.08 -6.76
N TYR A 3 -11.75 3.06 -7.36
CA TYR A 3 -10.94 4.03 -6.60
C TYR A 3 -11.20 5.47 -7.05
N TYR A 4 -10.94 6.42 -6.16
CA TYR A 4 -11.00 7.86 -6.46
C TYR A 4 -10.11 8.65 -5.49
N LEU A 5 -9.72 9.85 -5.91
CA LEU A 5 -9.12 10.83 -5.03
C LEU A 5 -10.22 11.74 -4.48
N ARG A 6 -10.20 12.01 -3.18
CA ARG A 6 -11.04 13.02 -2.54
C ARG A 6 -10.17 13.81 -1.58
N GLU A 7 -10.10 15.12 -1.80
CA GLU A 7 -9.20 16.02 -1.06
C GLU A 7 -7.76 15.50 -1.12
N SER A 8 -7.15 15.17 0.01
CA SER A 8 -5.79 14.63 0.13
C SER A 8 -5.75 13.12 0.36
N THR A 9 -6.84 12.40 0.05
CA THR A 9 -6.98 10.98 0.31
C THR A 9 -7.23 10.19 -0.97
N LEU A 10 -6.42 9.16 -1.20
CA LEU A 10 -6.79 8.06 -2.09
C LEU A 10 -7.73 7.12 -1.35
N VAL A 11 -8.90 6.88 -1.94
CA VAL A 11 -9.89 5.93 -1.44
C VAL A 11 -10.06 4.81 -2.47
N ILE A 12 -9.87 3.57 -2.02
CA ILE A 12 -10.10 2.36 -2.82
C ILE A 12 -11.20 1.55 -2.14
N ARG A 13 -12.26 1.19 -2.88
CA ARG A 13 -13.44 0.48 -2.39
C ARG A 13 -13.57 -0.89 -3.06
N GLY A 14 -13.90 -1.88 -2.27
CA GLY A 14 -14.09 -3.28 -2.69
C GLY A 14 -14.53 -4.14 -1.52
N ASP A 15 -14.39 -5.45 -1.67
CA ASP A 15 -14.53 -6.43 -0.59
C ASP A 15 -13.27 -7.28 -0.54
N PHE A 16 -12.33 -6.88 0.32
CA PHE A 16 -10.96 -7.36 0.27
C PHE A 16 -10.64 -8.32 1.42
N ASP A 17 -10.02 -9.46 1.12
CA ASP A 17 -9.10 -10.10 2.05
C ASP A 17 -7.73 -9.39 1.91
N ALA A 18 -7.22 -8.81 3.00
CA ALA A 18 -6.07 -7.91 2.96
C ALA A 18 -5.05 -8.15 4.08
N LEU A 19 -3.79 -7.80 3.79
CA LEU A 19 -2.69 -7.70 4.73
C LEU A 19 -2.07 -6.30 4.65
N SER A 20 -1.92 -5.62 5.78
CA SER A 20 -1.41 -4.25 5.86
C SER A 20 -0.33 -4.11 6.93
N SER A 21 0.71 -3.34 6.65
CA SER A 21 1.66 -2.84 7.67
C SER A 21 1.39 -1.40 8.09
N GLY A 22 0.30 -0.80 7.60
CA GLY A 22 -0.12 0.53 7.99
C GLY A 22 -0.55 0.60 9.45
N VAL A 23 -0.83 1.81 9.92
CA VAL A 23 -1.28 2.02 11.30
C VAL A 23 -2.62 1.32 11.51
N GLY A 24 -2.72 0.47 12.54
CA GLY A 24 -3.91 -0.35 12.78
C GLY A 24 -4.11 -1.45 11.72
N GLY A 25 -3.04 -1.79 10.97
CA GLY A 25 -3.01 -2.88 10.01
C GLY A 25 -2.98 -4.27 10.66
N GLY A 26 -2.55 -5.25 9.88
CA GLY A 26 -2.67 -6.67 10.18
C GLY A 26 -3.34 -7.40 9.02
N TYR A 27 -3.87 -8.58 9.30
CA TYR A 27 -4.67 -9.35 8.35
C TYR A 27 -6.17 -9.18 8.66
N GLY A 28 -6.99 -8.98 7.64
CA GLY A 28 -8.43 -8.91 7.84
C GLY A 28 -9.23 -8.62 6.58
N ARG A 29 -10.55 -8.76 6.72
CA ARG A 29 -11.51 -8.37 5.68
C ARG A 29 -11.88 -6.91 5.81
N VAL A 30 -11.68 -6.15 4.74
CA VAL A 30 -11.92 -4.71 4.72
C VAL A 30 -12.64 -4.28 3.46
N THR A 31 -13.50 -3.26 3.58
CA THR A 31 -14.25 -2.72 2.43
C THR A 31 -13.60 -1.49 1.78
N THR A 32 -12.55 -0.99 2.44
CA THR A 32 -11.90 0.28 2.09
C THR A 32 -10.40 0.20 2.33
N LEU A 33 -9.60 0.68 1.39
CA LEU A 33 -8.19 0.96 1.57
C LEU A 33 -7.97 2.46 1.40
N LEU A 34 -7.14 3.05 2.26
CA LEU A 34 -6.85 4.48 2.26
C LEU A 34 -5.35 4.73 2.11
N ASN A 35 -4.98 5.80 1.41
CA ASN A 35 -3.67 6.45 1.55
C ASN A 35 -3.92 7.94 1.71
N HIS A 36 -3.67 8.47 2.91
CA HIS A 36 -4.01 9.84 3.28
C HIS A 36 -2.75 10.69 3.43
N THR A 37 -2.70 11.85 2.76
CA THR A 37 -1.59 12.80 2.94
C THR A 37 -1.74 13.52 4.28
N VAL A 38 -0.70 13.45 5.11
CA VAL A 38 -0.55 14.21 6.36
C VAL A 38 0.49 15.33 6.21
N PRO A 39 0.40 16.41 7.02
CA PRO A 39 1.42 17.47 7.01
C PRO A 39 2.82 16.95 7.35
N HIS A 40 3.85 17.69 6.94
CA HIS A 40 5.22 17.41 7.38
C HIS A 40 5.35 17.57 8.91
N GLY A 41 6.07 16.65 9.55
CA GLY A 41 6.20 16.63 11.01
C GLY A 41 4.94 16.13 11.74
N TYR A 42 4.04 15.43 11.04
CA TYR A 42 2.89 14.79 11.66
C TYR A 42 3.33 13.83 12.78
N ASP A 43 2.87 14.12 14.00
CA ASP A 43 3.18 13.37 15.23
C ASP A 43 1.92 13.23 16.09
N ALA A 44 0.81 12.82 15.47
CA ALA A 44 -0.43 12.63 16.23
C ALA A 44 -0.29 11.39 17.14
N PRO A 45 -0.77 11.48 18.40
CA PRO A 45 -0.63 10.39 19.38
C PRO A 45 -1.45 9.14 19.03
N ASP A 46 -2.51 9.29 18.23
CA ASP A 46 -3.35 8.19 17.77
C ASP A 46 -3.62 8.31 16.25
N PRO A 47 -2.72 7.74 15.43
CA PRO A 47 -2.89 7.75 13.98
C PRO A 47 -4.06 6.87 13.51
N VAL A 48 -4.46 5.83 14.26
CA VAL A 48 -5.63 5.00 13.91
C VAL A 48 -6.90 5.84 14.01
N ARG A 49 -7.07 6.58 15.10
CA ARG A 49 -8.21 7.48 15.29
C ARG A 49 -8.26 8.55 14.19
N THR A 50 -7.11 9.07 13.77
CA THR A 50 -7.03 10.06 12.68
C THR A 50 -7.55 9.47 11.36
N LEU A 51 -7.11 8.25 10.98
CA LEU A 51 -7.67 7.59 9.79
C LEU A 51 -9.16 7.29 9.94
N GLY A 52 -9.64 6.96 11.14
CA GLY A 52 -11.06 6.78 11.42
C GLY A 52 -11.87 8.07 11.18
N GLN A 53 -11.32 9.23 11.56
CA GLN A 53 -11.93 10.53 11.29
C GLN A 53 -11.95 10.87 9.80
N VAL A 54 -10.88 10.56 9.07
CA VAL A 54 -10.81 10.72 7.61
C VAL A 54 -11.81 9.80 6.90
N ALA A 55 -11.93 8.54 7.33
CA ALA A 55 -12.93 7.63 6.81
C ALA A 55 -14.35 8.17 7.03
N ALA A 56 -14.65 8.62 8.26
CA ALA A 56 -15.95 9.18 8.61
C ALA A 56 -16.28 10.47 7.82
N SER A 57 -15.32 11.37 7.63
CA SER A 57 -15.53 12.61 6.85
C SER A 57 -15.84 12.33 5.37
N HIS A 58 -15.38 11.20 4.86
CA HIS A 58 -15.71 10.72 3.52
C HIS A 58 -16.98 9.86 3.44
N GLY A 59 -17.71 9.68 4.55
CA GLY A 59 -18.91 8.85 4.63
C GLY A 59 -18.62 7.35 4.55
N LEU A 60 -17.41 6.94 4.93
CA LEU A 60 -16.96 5.55 4.91
C LEU A 60 -17.13 4.93 6.30
N GLY A 61 -17.38 3.61 6.34
CA GLY A 61 -17.48 2.86 7.59
C GLY A 61 -16.10 2.51 8.19
N ASN A 62 -16.13 1.82 9.34
CA ASN A 62 -14.94 1.50 10.12
C ASN A 62 -14.14 0.29 9.60
N SER A 63 -14.59 -0.34 8.51
CA SER A 63 -13.94 -1.48 7.88
C SER A 63 -12.94 -0.99 6.83
N PHE A 64 -11.75 -0.61 7.30
CA PHE A 64 -10.68 -0.11 6.44
C PHE A 64 -9.29 -0.50 6.92
N PHE A 65 -8.35 -0.55 5.97
CA PHE A 65 -6.93 -0.37 6.25
C PHE A 65 -6.46 0.94 5.63
N GLY A 66 -5.51 1.61 6.28
CA GLY A 66 -5.05 2.92 5.83
C GLY A 66 -3.56 3.11 5.99
N LEU A 67 -2.99 3.81 5.02
CA LEU A 67 -1.63 4.33 5.04
C LEU A 67 -1.68 5.85 5.23
N MET A 68 -0.63 6.40 5.82
CA MET A 68 -0.39 7.83 5.91
C MET A 68 0.89 8.17 5.16
N THR A 69 0.90 9.30 4.47
CA THR A 69 2.06 9.73 3.68
C THR A 69 2.29 11.24 3.77
N ALA A 70 3.53 11.69 3.74
CA ALA A 70 3.85 13.11 3.57
C ALA A 70 3.84 13.53 2.08
N VAL A 71 3.65 12.56 1.16
CA VAL A 71 3.65 12.80 -0.28
C VAL A 71 2.28 13.32 -0.73
N PRO A 72 2.21 14.47 -1.42
CA PRO A 72 0.96 14.96 -2.00
C PRO A 72 0.37 13.96 -3.01
N MET A 73 -0.95 13.73 -2.96
CA MET A 73 -1.65 12.76 -3.85
C MET A 73 -1.51 13.07 -5.35
N GLN A 74 -1.10 14.27 -5.75
CA GLN A 74 -0.76 14.58 -7.14
C GLN A 74 0.45 13.78 -7.67
N HIS A 75 1.29 13.25 -6.77
CA HIS A 75 2.43 12.38 -7.09
C HIS A 75 2.09 10.89 -6.96
N LEU A 76 0.80 10.55 -6.76
CA LEU A 76 0.36 9.17 -6.78
C LEU A 76 0.58 8.56 -8.16
N VAL A 77 1.31 7.45 -8.20
CA VAL A 77 1.41 6.60 -9.39
C VAL A 77 0.36 5.51 -9.28
N VAL A 78 -0.43 5.35 -10.35
CA VAL A 78 -1.38 4.24 -10.50
C VAL A 78 -0.95 3.41 -11.69
N LEU A 79 -0.76 2.11 -11.48
CA LEU A 79 -0.38 1.18 -12.53
C LEU A 79 -1.32 -0.02 -12.50
N ARG A 80 -1.79 -0.45 -13.67
CA ARG A 80 -2.54 -1.70 -13.83
C ARG A 80 -1.70 -2.70 -14.61
N TYR A 81 -1.61 -3.93 -14.09
CA TYR A 81 -0.95 -5.05 -14.74
C TYR A 81 -1.84 -6.29 -14.56
N ASP A 82 -2.52 -6.70 -15.62
CA ASP A 82 -3.47 -7.81 -15.64
C ASP A 82 -4.54 -7.67 -14.53
N PHE A 83 -4.55 -8.61 -13.59
CA PHE A 83 -5.46 -8.62 -12.44
C PHE A 83 -5.01 -7.71 -11.28
N LEU A 84 -3.81 -7.10 -11.36
CA LEU A 84 -3.26 -6.23 -10.34
C LEU A 84 -3.51 -4.75 -10.66
N THR A 85 -3.84 -3.97 -9.63
CA THR A 85 -3.76 -2.50 -9.66
C THR A 85 -2.94 -2.03 -8.46
N LEU A 86 -1.90 -1.25 -8.73
CA LEU A 86 -0.94 -0.74 -7.77
C LEU A 86 -1.08 0.78 -7.62
N PHE A 87 -0.92 1.25 -6.39
CA PHE A 87 -0.96 2.66 -6.01
C PHE A 87 0.29 2.96 -5.19
N ILE A 88 1.16 3.82 -5.72
CA ILE A 88 2.47 4.07 -5.12
C ILE A 88 2.66 5.57 -4.89
N THR A 89 3.07 5.94 -3.68
CA THR A 89 3.58 7.27 -3.37
C THR A 89 4.98 7.14 -2.76
N ALA A 90 5.96 7.83 -3.31
CA ALA A 90 7.35 7.75 -2.86
C ALA A 90 7.93 9.15 -2.59
N GLY A 91 8.26 9.40 -1.32
CA GLY A 91 8.99 10.58 -0.86
C GLY A 91 10.32 10.14 -0.30
N THR A 92 11.39 10.33 -1.08
CA THR A 92 12.75 9.85 -0.77
C THR A 92 13.76 10.99 -0.56
N THR A 93 13.27 12.22 -0.36
CA THR A 93 14.10 13.43 -0.18
C THR A 93 15.05 13.30 1.00
N HIS A 94 14.62 12.60 2.07
CA HIS A 94 15.46 12.23 3.22
C HIS A 94 15.36 10.72 3.43
N PRO A 95 16.27 9.93 2.85
CA PRO A 95 16.26 8.49 3.06
C PRO A 95 16.75 8.13 4.47
N THR A 96 16.37 6.95 4.96
CA THR A 96 16.78 6.47 6.29
C THR A 96 18.31 6.44 6.42
N PRO A 97 18.89 6.86 7.56
CA PRO A 97 18.24 7.43 8.76
C PRO A 97 18.14 8.96 8.74
N ASP A 98 18.48 9.61 7.63
CA ASP A 98 18.85 11.02 7.55
C ASP A 98 17.65 11.99 7.53
N GLY A 99 16.43 11.47 7.63
CA GLY A 99 15.21 12.25 7.86
C GLY A 99 13.94 11.52 7.45
N PRO A 100 12.78 12.19 7.55
CA PRO A 100 11.48 11.58 7.27
C PRO A 100 11.33 11.31 5.77
N GLY A 101 11.04 10.05 5.44
CA GLY A 101 10.65 9.61 4.10
C GLY A 101 9.54 8.58 4.20
N THR A 102 8.85 8.33 3.09
CA THR A 102 7.83 7.29 3.00
C THR A 102 7.75 6.72 1.58
N ILE A 103 7.69 5.40 1.46
CA ILE A 103 7.29 4.70 0.25
C ILE A 103 6.09 3.83 0.61
N ASN A 104 4.90 4.29 0.21
CA ASN A 104 3.66 3.57 0.42
C ASN A 104 3.23 2.87 -0.86
N ILE A 105 2.88 1.59 -0.73
CA ILE A 105 2.44 0.75 -1.85
C ILE A 105 1.12 0.08 -1.45
N ILE A 106 0.07 0.28 -2.24
CA ILE A 106 -1.16 -0.52 -2.13
C ILE A 106 -1.28 -1.36 -3.39
N ILE A 107 -1.37 -2.68 -3.23
CA ILE A 107 -1.60 -3.64 -4.31
C ILE A 107 -3.00 -4.20 -4.11
N THR A 108 -3.81 -4.12 -5.15
CA THR A 108 -5.13 -4.75 -5.21
C THR A 108 -5.16 -5.78 -6.33
N SER A 109 -5.80 -6.92 -6.09
CA SER A 109 -5.98 -7.99 -7.06
C SER A 109 -7.46 -8.26 -7.29
N THR A 110 -7.88 -8.40 -8.56
CA THR A 110 -9.23 -8.90 -8.91
C THR A 110 -9.34 -10.42 -8.80
N GLU A 111 -8.23 -11.11 -8.56
CA GLU A 111 -8.18 -12.56 -8.30
C GLU A 111 -7.80 -12.81 -6.83
N GLY A 112 -8.48 -13.77 -6.18
CA GLY A 112 -8.33 -13.99 -4.75
C GLY A 112 -6.98 -14.60 -4.38
N PHE A 113 -6.39 -14.13 -3.28
CA PHE A 113 -5.14 -14.63 -2.73
C PHE A 113 -5.42 -15.38 -1.42
N SER A 114 -4.76 -16.52 -1.20
CA SER A 114 -4.72 -17.15 0.12
C SER A 114 -3.98 -16.24 1.12
N GLY A 115 -4.14 -16.49 2.43
CA GLY A 115 -3.34 -15.78 3.44
C GLY A 115 -1.82 -15.89 3.21
N SER A 116 -1.35 -17.06 2.76
CA SER A 116 0.06 -17.26 2.38
C SER A 116 0.46 -16.47 1.13
N ALA A 117 -0.45 -16.33 0.16
CA ALA A 117 -0.21 -15.49 -1.02
C ALA A 117 -0.27 -13.99 -0.70
N LEU A 118 -1.07 -13.54 0.26
CA LEU A 118 -1.01 -12.14 0.71
C LEU A 118 0.35 -11.84 1.37
N ALA A 119 0.82 -12.73 2.25
CA ALA A 119 2.14 -12.60 2.87
C ALA A 119 3.29 -12.66 1.85
N GLY A 120 3.25 -13.61 0.91
CA GLY A 120 4.26 -13.72 -0.15
C GLY A 120 4.30 -12.49 -1.07
N ALA A 121 3.15 -11.88 -1.33
CA ALA A 121 3.03 -10.69 -2.18
C ALA A 121 3.58 -9.47 -1.45
N PHE A 122 3.36 -9.39 -0.14
CA PHE A 122 3.93 -8.38 0.73
C PHE A 122 5.47 -8.44 0.72
N ILE A 123 6.04 -9.64 0.87
CA ILE A 123 7.50 -9.86 0.78
C ILE A 123 8.01 -9.47 -0.61
N THR A 124 7.37 -9.96 -1.67
CA THR A 124 7.77 -9.69 -3.06
C THR A 124 7.72 -8.19 -3.38
N ALA A 125 6.69 -7.46 -2.95
CA ALA A 125 6.60 -6.01 -3.11
C ALA A 125 7.71 -5.27 -2.34
N THR A 126 8.07 -5.77 -1.16
CA THR A 126 9.19 -5.23 -0.37
C THR A 126 10.51 -5.39 -1.12
N GLU A 127 10.80 -6.59 -1.63
CA GLU A 127 12.02 -6.87 -2.41
C GLU A 127 12.07 -6.06 -3.71
N ALA A 128 10.93 -5.93 -4.40
CA ALA A 128 10.82 -5.16 -5.63
C ALA A 128 11.11 -3.68 -5.39
N LYS A 129 10.57 -3.10 -4.31
CA LYS A 129 10.88 -1.73 -3.87
C LYS A 129 12.38 -1.55 -3.62
N VAL A 130 13.03 -2.51 -2.96
CA VAL A 130 14.47 -2.48 -2.73
C VAL A 130 15.24 -2.49 -4.05
N GLN A 131 14.85 -3.32 -5.01
CA GLN A 131 15.47 -3.34 -6.34
C GLN A 131 15.25 -2.01 -7.09
N ALA A 132 14.04 -1.43 -7.03
CA ALA A 132 13.73 -0.13 -7.63
C ALA A 132 14.64 1.00 -7.12
N LEU A 133 14.95 0.97 -5.82
CA LEU A 133 15.87 1.90 -5.18
C LEU A 133 17.32 1.65 -5.63
N ARG A 134 17.76 0.38 -5.66
CA ARG A 134 19.10 -0.01 -6.10
C ARG A 134 19.37 0.38 -7.55
N ASP A 135 18.40 0.20 -8.43
CA ASP A 135 18.47 0.60 -9.85
C ASP A 135 18.62 2.11 -10.05
N ARG A 136 18.32 2.90 -9.00
CA ARG A 136 18.52 4.35 -8.95
C ARG A 136 19.70 4.74 -8.06
N ASP A 137 20.67 3.83 -7.91
CA ASP A 137 21.90 4.01 -7.13
C ASP A 137 21.65 4.40 -5.67
N ARG A 138 20.50 4.00 -5.10
CA ARG A 138 20.19 4.19 -3.69
C ARG A 138 20.68 3.00 -2.88
N SER A 139 21.48 3.26 -1.85
CA SER A 139 22.07 2.23 -0.99
C SER A 139 21.12 1.71 0.11
N TYR A 140 20.04 2.44 0.40
CA TYR A 140 19.03 2.09 1.40
C TYR A 140 17.92 1.21 0.82
N THR A 141 17.28 0.44 1.69
CA THR A 141 16.21 -0.54 1.34
C THR A 141 14.80 0.04 1.47
N GLY A 142 14.68 1.27 1.95
CA GLY A 142 13.41 1.90 2.25
C GLY A 142 13.61 3.21 2.99
N THR A 143 12.50 3.76 3.46
CA THR A 143 12.47 4.98 4.28
C THR A 143 12.00 4.68 5.71
N THR A 144 11.88 5.70 6.56
CA THR A 144 11.54 5.57 7.98
C THR A 144 10.12 5.06 8.23
N SER A 145 9.19 5.28 7.30
CA SER A 145 7.78 4.94 7.46
C SER A 145 7.16 4.32 6.21
N ASP A 146 7.93 3.47 5.53
CA ASP A 146 7.38 2.65 4.44
C ASP A 146 6.21 1.79 4.92
N ALA A 147 5.15 1.72 4.13
CA ALA A 147 4.02 0.86 4.42
C ALA A 147 3.44 0.20 3.17
N ILE A 148 3.00 -1.04 3.31
CA ILE A 148 2.43 -1.82 2.21
C ILE A 148 1.05 -2.33 2.61
N ILE A 149 0.12 -2.31 1.65
CA ILE A 149 -1.12 -3.07 1.69
C ILE A 149 -1.12 -4.01 0.50
N VAL A 150 -1.42 -5.28 0.73
CA VAL A 150 -1.82 -6.22 -0.32
C VAL A 150 -3.25 -6.64 -0.04
N ALA A 151 -4.11 -6.54 -1.05
CA ALA A 151 -5.52 -6.85 -0.95
C ALA A 151 -5.97 -7.62 -2.19
N SER A 152 -6.90 -8.56 -2.03
CA SER A 152 -7.48 -9.31 -3.13
C SER A 152 -8.99 -9.49 -2.95
N GLU A 153 -9.72 -9.53 -4.06
CA GLU A 153 -11.15 -9.84 -4.10
C GLU A 153 -11.40 -11.23 -4.71
N GLY A 154 -12.52 -11.84 -4.35
CA GLY A 154 -13.00 -13.09 -4.97
C GLY A 154 -12.39 -14.38 -4.41
N GLU A 155 -12.73 -15.49 -5.05
CA GLU A 155 -12.26 -16.83 -4.67
C GLU A 155 -10.74 -16.98 -4.86
N VAL A 156 -10.13 -17.79 -4.00
CA VAL A 156 -8.67 -18.00 -4.00
C VAL A 156 -8.22 -18.66 -5.31
N ASN A 157 -7.52 -17.89 -6.15
CA ASN A 157 -6.83 -18.34 -7.35
C ASN A 157 -5.33 -18.54 -7.09
N HIS A 158 -4.72 -17.65 -6.29
CA HIS A 158 -3.29 -17.69 -5.99
C HIS A 158 -3.02 -18.23 -4.58
N ARG A 159 -2.29 -19.35 -4.49
CA ARG A 159 -1.92 -19.98 -3.21
C ARG A 159 -0.57 -19.51 -2.67
N TYR A 160 0.27 -18.97 -3.54
CA TYR A 160 1.59 -18.41 -3.27
C TYR A 160 1.86 -17.29 -4.26
N SER A 161 2.81 -16.42 -3.94
CA SER A 161 3.03 -15.15 -4.65
C SER A 161 4.49 -14.68 -4.56
N GLY A 162 5.42 -15.61 -4.39
CA GLY A 162 6.86 -15.32 -4.39
C GLY A 162 7.35 -14.86 -5.78
N PRO A 163 8.58 -14.31 -5.89
CA PRO A 163 9.03 -13.56 -7.08
C PRO A 163 8.94 -14.29 -8.43
N VAL A 164 8.98 -15.62 -8.45
CA VAL A 164 8.91 -16.44 -9.68
C VAL A 164 7.51 -16.98 -10.00
N SER A 165 6.54 -16.75 -9.11
CA SER A 165 5.14 -17.14 -9.33
C SER A 165 4.46 -16.18 -10.31
N GLU A 166 3.27 -16.57 -10.79
CA GLU A 166 2.48 -15.75 -11.70
C GLU A 166 2.19 -14.36 -11.11
N ALA A 167 1.61 -14.32 -9.90
CA ALA A 167 1.32 -13.08 -9.20
C ALA A 167 2.59 -12.34 -8.77
N GLY A 168 3.57 -13.04 -8.20
CA GLY A 168 4.77 -12.42 -7.66
C GLY A 168 5.67 -11.80 -8.73
N SER A 169 5.83 -12.45 -9.89
CA SER A 169 6.63 -11.89 -11.00
C SER A 169 6.04 -10.59 -11.55
N ARG A 170 4.71 -10.50 -11.60
CA ARG A 170 4.00 -9.26 -11.98
C ARG A 170 4.13 -8.19 -10.92
N ILE A 171 3.99 -8.52 -9.63
CA ILE A 171 4.23 -7.58 -8.53
C ILE A 171 5.66 -7.05 -8.59
N MET A 172 6.65 -7.94 -8.76
CA MET A 172 8.06 -7.58 -8.88
C MET A 172 8.28 -6.60 -10.03
N SER A 173 7.71 -6.88 -11.21
CA SER A 173 7.84 -6.04 -12.39
C SER A 173 7.09 -4.71 -12.29
N ALA A 174 5.97 -4.67 -11.57
CA ALA A 174 5.11 -3.50 -11.45
C ALA A 174 5.59 -2.50 -10.38
N VAL A 175 6.26 -2.99 -9.35
CA VAL A 175 6.80 -2.15 -8.26
C VAL A 175 8.18 -1.58 -8.60
N ARG A 176 9.01 -2.33 -9.35
CA ARG A 176 10.37 -1.94 -9.75
C ARG A 176 10.37 -0.80 -10.78
#